data_AF-A0A1S3PX83-F1
#
_entry.id   AF-A0A1S3PX83-F1
#
_cell.length_a   1.000
_cell.length_b   1.000
_cell.length_c   1.000
_cell.angle_alpha   90.00
_cell.angle_beta   90.00
_cell.angle_gamma   90.00
#
_symmetry.space_group_name_H-M   'P 1'
#
loop_
_entity.id
_entity.type
_entity.pdbx_description
1 polymer ?
#
loop_
_entity_poly.entity_id
_entity_poly.type
_entity_poly.pdbx_seq_one_letter_code
_entity_poly.pdbx_strand_id
1 'polypeptide(L)'
;FCFRLSECKSPKFGKFLRILAFALPYLFDNIPLFYRLFLCVGEGCTDNNTNPLHHTHIVMAFLTAFLFATHLPERLAPGSFDYIGHSHQLFHVFGIIGTHFQMEAMEQDMVMRRPWLLTYSLPITFTNTLGAALLSVTLSLGIIFLFSLPLLWSATRGEHTEKKT
;
A
#
# COMPACT_ATOMS: atom_id res chain seq x y z
N PHE A 1 -25.69 -6.89 15.71
CA PHE A 1 -24.55 -7.59 15.07
C PHE A 1 -24.43 -7.17 13.61
N CYS A 2 -23.77 -6.05 13.31
CA CYS A 2 -23.61 -5.61 11.92
C CYS A 2 -22.50 -4.55 11.81
N PHE A 3 -21.23 -4.97 11.81
CA PHE A 3 -20.14 -4.19 11.22
C PHE A 3 -20.21 -4.25 9.69
N ARG A 4 -21.43 -4.10 9.16
CA ARG A 4 -21.81 -4.45 7.80
C ARG A 4 -22.56 -3.30 7.15
N LEU A 5 -22.50 -2.06 7.64
CA LEU A 5 -23.25 -0.98 6.98
C LEU A 5 -22.73 -0.68 5.55
N SER A 6 -21.43 -0.84 5.28
CA SER A 6 -20.89 -0.78 3.90
C SER A 6 -21.06 -2.10 3.15
N GLU A 7 -20.93 -3.24 3.84
CA GLU A 7 -20.97 -4.57 3.22
C GLU A 7 -22.40 -5.14 3.02
N CYS A 8 -23.44 -4.55 3.66
CA CYS A 8 -24.85 -4.90 3.44
C CYS A 8 -25.47 -4.16 2.24
N LYS A 9 -24.98 -2.96 1.88
CA LYS A 9 -25.60 -2.18 0.80
C LYS A 9 -25.15 -2.64 -0.60
N SER A 10 -23.91 -3.12 -0.73
CA SER A 10 -23.44 -3.83 -1.92
C SER A 10 -22.11 -4.54 -1.63
N PRO A 11 -22.03 -5.88 -1.67
CA PRO A 11 -20.77 -6.60 -1.44
C PRO A 11 -19.71 -6.29 -2.51
N LYS A 12 -20.11 -5.73 -3.66
CA LYS A 12 -19.18 -5.27 -4.70
C LYS A 12 -18.54 -3.91 -4.35
N PHE A 13 -19.28 -3.03 -3.68
CA PHE A 13 -18.80 -1.71 -3.27
C PHE A 13 -17.78 -1.78 -2.13
N GLY A 14 -18.02 -2.64 -1.13
CA GLY A 14 -17.06 -2.88 -0.04
C GLY A 14 -15.73 -3.45 -0.55
N LYS A 15 -15.77 -4.36 -1.52
CA LYS A 15 -14.57 -4.88 -2.20
C LYS A 15 -13.82 -3.78 -2.96
N PHE A 16 -14.54 -2.93 -3.70
CA PHE A 16 -13.94 -1.81 -4.42
C PHE A 16 -13.28 -0.81 -3.47
N LEU A 17 -13.96 -0.39 -2.40
CA LEU A 17 -13.38 0.50 -1.39
C LEU A 17 -12.14 -0.08 -0.74
N ARG A 18 -12.12 -1.40 -0.48
CA ARG A 18 -10.94 -2.08 0.09
C ARG A 18 -9.75 -2.03 -0.88
N ILE A 19 -9.97 -2.32 -2.17
CA ILE A 19 -8.92 -2.23 -3.19
C ILE A 19 -8.41 -0.79 -3.33
N LEU A 20 -9.34 0.18 -3.37
CA LEU A 20 -9.00 1.60 -3.48
C LEU A 20 -8.18 2.10 -2.29
N ALA A 21 -8.52 1.66 -1.07
CA ALA A 21 -7.78 2.01 0.14
C ALA A 21 -6.32 1.53 0.13
N PHE A 22 -5.98 0.47 -0.63
CA PHE A 22 -4.60 0.03 -0.83
C PHE A 22 -3.94 0.68 -2.06
N ALA A 23 -4.71 0.91 -3.13
CA ALA A 23 -4.18 1.47 -4.38
C ALA A 23 -3.83 2.96 -4.26
N LEU A 24 -4.62 3.76 -3.53
CA LEU A 24 -4.40 5.21 -3.42
C LEU A 24 -3.10 5.56 -2.69
N PRO A 25 -2.79 5.01 -1.48
CA PRO A 25 -1.51 5.26 -0.82
C PRO A 25 -0.34 4.82 -1.68
N TYR A 26 -0.44 3.63 -2.29
CA TYR A 26 0.60 3.12 -3.19
C TYR A 26 0.87 4.08 -4.35
N LEU A 27 -0.17 4.57 -5.03
CA LEU A 27 0.02 5.51 -6.14
C LEU A 27 0.64 6.82 -5.66
N PHE A 28 0.21 7.33 -4.49
CA PHE A 28 0.72 8.56 -3.91
C PHE A 28 2.22 8.47 -3.57
N ASP A 29 2.65 7.39 -2.94
CA ASP A 29 4.05 7.17 -2.56
C ASP A 29 4.97 7.01 -3.78
N ASN A 30 4.43 6.52 -4.91
CA ASN A 30 5.17 6.33 -6.15
C ASN A 30 5.15 7.55 -7.10
N ILE A 31 4.46 8.65 -6.77
CA ILE A 31 4.45 9.89 -7.57
C ILE A 31 5.86 10.37 -7.99
N PRO A 32 6.85 10.54 -7.08
CA PRO A 32 8.17 11.02 -7.46
C PRO A 32 8.92 10.05 -8.38
N LEU A 33 8.60 8.75 -8.28
CA LEU A 33 9.16 7.71 -9.12
C LEU A 33 8.60 7.77 -10.54
N PHE A 34 7.28 7.94 -10.68
CA PHE A 34 6.64 8.15 -11.97
C PHE A 34 7.14 9.43 -12.63
N TYR A 35 7.34 10.50 -11.86
CA TYR A 35 7.96 11.72 -12.38
C TYR A 35 9.37 11.45 -12.93
N ARG A 36 10.21 10.73 -12.18
CA ARG A 36 11.57 10.38 -12.58
C ARG A 36 11.62 9.53 -13.85
N LEU A 37 10.70 8.58 -14.01
CA LEU A 37 10.72 7.64 -15.14
C LEU A 37 10.01 8.16 -16.40
N PHE A 38 8.92 8.92 -16.26
CA PHE A 38 8.10 9.34 -17.39
C PHE A 38 8.30 10.81 -17.79
N LEU A 39 8.66 11.70 -16.86
CA LEU A 39 8.69 13.15 -17.10
C LEU A 39 10.12 13.73 -17.09
N CYS A 40 11.09 13.04 -16.50
CA CYS A 40 12.48 13.50 -16.44
C CYS A 40 13.20 13.16 -17.75
N VAL A 41 13.25 14.11 -18.68
CA VAL A 41 13.96 14.00 -19.96
C VAL A 41 15.15 14.96 -19.95
N GLY A 42 16.39 14.44 -19.96
CA GLY A 42 17.61 15.26 -19.99
C GLY A 42 18.86 14.56 -19.44
N GLU A 43 20.02 15.22 -19.56
CA GLU A 43 21.29 14.74 -18.97
C GLU A 43 21.21 14.75 -17.44
N GLY A 44 21.51 13.59 -16.82
CA GLY A 44 21.48 13.40 -15.36
C GLY A 44 20.17 12.79 -14.80
N CYS A 45 19.08 12.74 -15.57
CA CYS A 45 17.83 12.08 -15.17
C CYS A 45 17.89 10.54 -15.37
N THR A 46 18.43 10.11 -16.51
CA THR A 46 18.24 8.75 -17.03
C THR A 46 19.49 7.87 -16.92
N ASP A 47 20.67 8.46 -16.73
CA ASP A 47 21.95 7.76 -16.76
C ASP A 47 22.48 7.47 -15.36
N ASN A 48 21.76 6.64 -14.62
CA ASN A 48 22.18 6.14 -13.31
C ASN A 48 21.80 4.66 -13.19
N ASN A 49 22.70 3.87 -12.60
CA ASN A 49 22.53 2.43 -12.40
C ASN A 49 21.27 2.04 -11.60
N THR A 50 20.62 3.01 -10.95
CA THR A 50 19.40 2.85 -10.16
C THR A 50 18.11 2.84 -10.99
N ASN A 51 18.10 3.48 -12.17
CA ASN A 51 16.91 3.53 -13.03
C ASN A 51 16.42 2.15 -13.52
N PRO A 52 17.28 1.21 -13.95
CA PRO A 52 16.81 -0.13 -14.30
C PRO A 52 16.19 -0.86 -13.10
N LEU A 53 16.74 -0.70 -11.90
CA LEU A 53 16.16 -1.28 -10.67
C LEU A 53 14.76 -0.71 -10.37
N HIS A 54 14.59 0.61 -10.55
CA HIS A 54 13.30 1.27 -10.44
C HIS A 54 12.30 0.75 -11.47
N HIS A 55 12.74 0.55 -12.71
CA HIS A 55 11.90 -0.01 -13.76
C HIS A 55 11.47 -1.45 -13.44
N THR A 56 12.40 -2.29 -12.98
CA THR A 56 12.14 -3.70 -12.65
C THR A 56 11.14 -3.81 -11.50
N HIS A 57 11.28 -3.04 -10.42
CA HIS A 57 10.32 -3.18 -9.31
C HIS A 57 8.91 -2.69 -9.70
N ILE A 58 8.76 -1.62 -10.50
CA ILE A 58 7.43 -1.16 -10.96
C ILE A 58 6.77 -2.22 -11.83
N VAL A 59 7.52 -2.84 -12.75
CA VAL A 59 6.99 -3.92 -13.60
C VAL A 59 6.56 -5.10 -12.74
N MET A 60 7.36 -5.49 -11.74
CA MET A 60 7.02 -6.56 -10.81
C MET A 60 5.80 -6.21 -9.94
N ALA A 61 5.68 -4.97 -9.48
CA ALA A 61 4.54 -4.50 -8.70
C ALA A 61 3.26 -4.46 -9.55
N PHE A 62 3.34 -4.01 -10.81
CA PHE A 62 2.24 -4.08 -11.76
C PHE A 62 1.82 -5.53 -12.01
N LEU A 63 2.78 -6.43 -12.26
CA LEU A 63 2.51 -7.84 -12.47
C LEU A 63 1.85 -8.49 -11.24
N THR A 64 2.31 -8.13 -10.04
CA THR A 64 1.72 -8.57 -8.77
C THR A 64 0.26 -8.12 -8.65
N ALA A 65 -0.01 -6.83 -8.89
CA ALA A 65 -1.37 -6.28 -8.86
C ALA A 65 -2.27 -6.88 -9.95
N PHE A 66 -1.73 -7.09 -11.14
CA PHE A 66 -2.43 -7.69 -12.27
C PHE A 66 -2.82 -9.14 -11.97
N LEU A 67 -1.90 -9.97 -11.47
CA LEU A 67 -2.17 -11.35 -11.09
C LEU A 67 -3.22 -11.44 -9.98
N PHE A 68 -3.17 -10.53 -9.01
CA PHE A 68 -4.17 -10.44 -7.95
C PHE A 68 -5.56 -10.03 -8.46
N ALA A 69 -5.64 -9.04 -9.34
CA ALA A 69 -6.92 -8.52 -9.83
C ALA A 69 -7.60 -9.45 -10.84
N THR A 70 -6.82 -10.12 -11.68
CA THR A 70 -7.34 -10.85 -12.84
C THR A 70 -7.54 -12.33 -12.61
N HIS A 71 -6.94 -12.91 -11.55
CA HIS A 71 -7.03 -14.34 -11.27
C HIS A 71 -6.63 -15.17 -12.52
N LEU A 72 -5.59 -14.75 -13.25
CA LEU A 72 -5.34 -15.23 -14.61
C LEU A 72 -4.80 -16.67 -14.76
N PRO A 73 -4.00 -17.28 -13.85
CA PRO A 73 -3.58 -18.67 -14.07
C PRO A 73 -4.74 -19.67 -13.90
N GLU A 74 -5.65 -19.41 -12.96
CA GLU A 74 -6.85 -20.22 -12.69
C GLU A 74 -7.96 -20.06 -13.75
N ARG A 75 -7.99 -18.93 -14.47
CA ARG A 75 -8.93 -18.71 -15.58
C ARG A 75 -8.46 -19.23 -16.94
N LEU A 76 -7.14 -19.34 -17.17
CA LEU A 76 -6.58 -19.80 -18.44
C LEU A 76 -6.50 -21.33 -18.55
N ALA A 77 -6.33 -22.05 -17.44
CA ALA A 77 -6.36 -23.53 -17.42
C ALA A 77 -6.89 -24.06 -16.08
N PRO A 78 -8.22 -24.21 -15.92
CA PRO A 78 -8.80 -24.78 -14.70
C PRO A 78 -8.31 -26.23 -14.51
N GLY A 79 -7.66 -26.51 -13.37
CA GLY A 79 -7.15 -27.84 -13.01
C GLY A 79 -5.67 -28.14 -13.31
N SER A 80 -4.92 -27.23 -13.96
CA SER A 80 -3.46 -27.40 -14.15
C SER A 80 -2.61 -26.72 -13.06
N PHE A 81 -3.16 -25.77 -12.32
CA PHE A 81 -2.43 -24.94 -11.35
C PHE A 81 -2.91 -25.13 -9.89
N ASP A 82 -3.37 -26.33 -9.54
CA ASP A 82 -3.96 -26.60 -8.21
C ASP A 82 -2.91 -26.79 -7.09
N TYR A 83 -1.64 -27.07 -7.42
CA TYR A 83 -0.57 -27.32 -6.44
C TYR A 83 0.62 -26.34 -6.52
N ILE A 84 1.05 -25.98 -7.74
CA ILE A 84 2.17 -25.07 -7.99
C ILE A 84 1.72 -24.01 -8.99
N GLY A 85 1.91 -22.73 -8.67
CA GLY A 85 1.57 -21.62 -9.57
C GLY A 85 0.16 -21.07 -9.42
N HIS A 86 -0.50 -21.33 -8.28
CA HIS A 86 -1.76 -20.68 -7.93
C HIS A 86 -1.56 -19.15 -7.91
N SER A 87 -2.58 -18.38 -8.33
CA SER A 87 -2.49 -16.91 -8.45
C SER A 87 -1.96 -16.24 -7.18
N HIS A 88 -2.38 -16.73 -6.01
CA HIS A 88 -1.91 -16.27 -4.71
C HIS A 88 -0.42 -16.57 -4.46
N GLN A 89 0.09 -17.72 -4.90
CA GLN A 89 1.51 -18.06 -4.76
C GLN A 89 2.36 -17.17 -5.68
N LEU A 90 1.95 -16.99 -6.93
CA LEU A 90 2.64 -16.10 -7.86
C LEU A 90 2.60 -14.65 -7.37
N PHE A 91 1.47 -14.21 -6.81
CA PHE A 91 1.36 -12.91 -6.15
C PHE A 91 2.43 -12.71 -5.06
N HIS A 92 2.63 -13.69 -4.18
CA HIS A 92 3.68 -13.61 -3.15
C HIS A 92 5.09 -13.59 -3.77
N VAL A 93 5.35 -14.45 -4.76
CA VAL A 93 6.68 -14.52 -5.40
C VAL A 93 7.03 -13.21 -6.09
N PHE A 94 6.16 -12.70 -6.96
CA PHE A 94 6.39 -11.42 -7.65
C PHE A 94 6.40 -10.24 -6.70
N GLY A 95 5.60 -10.27 -5.63
CA GLY A 95 5.61 -9.25 -4.59
C GLY A 95 6.93 -9.19 -3.83
N ILE A 96 7.48 -10.35 -3.43
CA ILE A 96 8.78 -10.43 -2.74
C ILE A 96 9.92 -9.97 -3.66
N ILE A 97 9.95 -10.43 -4.91
CA ILE A 97 10.98 -10.02 -5.88
C ILE A 97 10.87 -8.52 -6.16
N GLY A 98 9.66 -8.00 -6.34
CA GLY A 98 9.42 -6.57 -6.51
C GLY A 98 9.91 -5.76 -5.32
N THR A 99 9.61 -6.21 -4.10
CA THR A 99 10.05 -5.54 -2.86
C THR A 99 11.58 -5.57 -2.72
N HIS A 100 12.23 -6.67 -3.11
CA HIS A 100 13.70 -6.74 -3.11
C HIS A 100 14.31 -5.68 -4.02
N PHE A 101 13.88 -5.60 -5.28
CA PHE A 101 14.38 -4.57 -6.21
C PHE A 101 14.00 -3.15 -5.77
N GLN A 102 12.84 -2.98 -5.13
CA GLN A 102 12.43 -1.70 -4.55
C GLN A 102 13.41 -1.26 -3.45
N MET A 103 13.78 -2.16 -2.53
CA MET A 103 14.73 -1.85 -1.44
C MET A 103 16.12 -1.52 -1.96
N GLU A 104 16.64 -2.31 -2.90
CA GLU A 104 17.94 -2.06 -3.56
C GLU A 104 17.97 -0.68 -4.24
N ALA A 105 16.91 -0.33 -4.96
CA ALA A 105 16.82 0.96 -5.63
C ALA A 105 16.71 2.12 -4.63
N MET A 106 15.98 1.93 -3.53
CA MET A 106 15.88 2.92 -2.45
C MET A 106 17.22 3.14 -1.75
N GLU A 107 17.97 2.07 -1.46
CA GLU A 107 19.30 2.19 -0.84
C GLU A 107 20.25 2.99 -1.72
N GLN A 108 20.28 2.70 -3.03
CA GLN A 108 21.11 3.46 -3.97
C GLN A 108 20.69 4.94 -4.03
N ASP A 109 19.39 5.22 -4.08
CA ASP A 109 18.89 6.60 -4.05
C ASP A 109 19.22 7.33 -2.74
N MET A 110 19.18 6.64 -1.61
CA MET A 110 19.58 7.20 -0.31
C MET A 110 21.07 7.55 -0.31
N VAL A 111 21.94 6.66 -0.78
CA VAL A 111 23.39 6.88 -0.85
C VAL A 111 23.71 8.04 -1.79
N MET A 112 23.08 8.07 -2.96
CA MET A 112 23.24 9.15 -3.95
C MET A 112 22.80 10.52 -3.42
N ARG A 113 21.67 10.57 -2.71
CA ARG A 113 21.08 11.84 -2.22
C ARG A 113 21.67 12.32 -0.90
N ARG A 114 22.31 11.42 -0.13
CA ARG A 114 22.92 11.74 1.18
C ARG A 114 23.79 13.01 1.18
N PRO A 115 24.78 13.19 0.28
CA PRO A 115 25.61 14.39 0.31
C PRO A 115 24.80 15.68 0.10
N TRP A 116 23.84 15.66 -0.84
CA TRP A 116 22.97 16.80 -1.10
C TRP A 116 22.09 17.13 0.11
N LEU A 117 21.51 16.11 0.74
CA LEU A 117 20.66 16.29 1.93
C LEU A 117 21.45 16.83 3.12
N LEU A 118 22.70 16.42 3.33
CA LEU A 118 23.53 16.97 4.39
C LEU A 118 23.83 18.47 4.19
N THR A 119 23.85 18.95 2.96
CA THR A 119 24.10 20.37 2.64
C THR A 119 22.81 21.21 2.67
N TYR A 120 21.68 20.67 2.18
CA TYR A 120 20.46 21.44 1.92
C TYR A 120 19.25 21.04 2.78
N SER A 121 19.39 20.09 3.72
CA SER A 121 18.28 19.71 4.59
C SER A 121 17.80 20.85 5.46
N LEU A 122 16.48 20.97 5.60
CA LEU A 122 15.85 21.87 6.55
C LEU A 122 16.25 21.47 7.98
N PRO A 123 16.41 22.44 8.89
CA PRO A 123 16.70 22.13 10.28
C PRO A 123 15.58 21.28 10.88
N ILE A 124 15.97 20.29 11.69
CA ILE A 124 15.04 19.44 12.42
C ILE A 124 14.34 20.30 13.48
N THR A 125 13.08 20.65 13.22
CA THR A 125 12.23 21.37 14.17
C THR A 125 11.25 20.41 14.83
N PHE A 126 10.79 20.76 16.04
CA PHE A 126 9.76 20.01 16.75
C PHE A 126 8.50 19.84 15.88
N THR A 127 8.06 20.92 15.21
CA THR A 127 6.87 20.92 14.35
C THR A 127 6.98 19.92 13.19
N ASN A 128 8.11 19.87 12.51
CA ASN A 128 8.29 19.03 11.32
C ASN A 128 8.58 17.56 11.63
N THR A 129 8.89 17.23 12.89
CA THR A 129 9.21 15.86 13.31
C THR A 129 8.21 15.36 14.33
N LEU A 130 8.44 15.65 15.62
CA LEU A 130 7.66 15.14 16.73
C LEU A 130 6.20 15.62 16.69
N GLY A 131 5.97 16.88 16.34
CA GLY A 131 4.63 17.45 16.17
C GLY A 131 3.84 16.76 15.06
N ALA A 132 4.44 16.63 13.87
CA ALA A 132 3.82 15.92 12.74
C ALA A 132 3.54 14.44 13.06
N ALA A 133 4.47 13.75 13.73
CA ALA A 133 4.30 12.36 14.14
C ALA A 133 3.16 12.19 15.16
N LEU A 134 3.11 13.03 16.20
CA LEU A 134 2.03 13.02 17.19
C LEU A 134 0.67 13.35 16.56
N LEU A 135 0.63 14.31 15.64
CA LEU A 135 -0.59 14.65 14.90
C LEU A 135 -1.07 13.46 14.06
N SER A 136 -0.17 12.79 13.34
CA SER A 136 -0.50 11.58 12.55
C SER A 136 -1.06 10.46 13.44
N VAL A 137 -0.41 10.19 14.58
CA VAL A 137 -0.85 9.15 15.53
C VAL A 137 -2.21 9.50 16.12
N THR A 138 -2.40 10.73 16.59
CA THR A 138 -3.68 11.17 17.18
C THR A 138 -4.82 11.14 16.19
N LEU A 139 -4.60 11.57 14.94
CA LEU A 139 -5.58 11.45 13.86
C LEU A 139 -5.92 9.99 13.56
N SER A 140 -4.91 9.12 13.48
CA SER A 140 -5.11 7.68 13.23
C SER A 140 -5.91 7.01 14.35
N LEU A 141 -5.57 7.30 15.60
CA LEU A 141 -6.31 6.82 16.78
C LEU A 141 -7.74 7.37 16.80
N GLY A 142 -7.93 8.64 16.44
CA GLY A 142 -9.26 9.26 16.31
C GLY A 142 -10.12 8.55 15.28
N ILE A 143 -9.58 8.24 14.10
CA ILE A 143 -10.26 7.48 13.05
C ILE A 143 -10.65 6.09 13.56
N ILE A 144 -9.70 5.35 14.16
CA ILE A 144 -9.97 4.01 14.71
C ILE A 144 -11.09 4.08 15.75
N PHE A 145 -11.00 5.01 16.70
CA PHE A 145 -12.01 5.18 17.74
C PHE A 145 -13.39 5.50 17.18
N LEU A 146 -13.48 6.41 16.20
CA LEU A 146 -14.74 6.75 15.53
C LEU A 146 -15.39 5.55 14.84
N PHE A 147 -14.60 4.71 14.17
CA PHE A 147 -15.11 3.49 13.53
C PHE A 147 -15.36 2.34 14.52
N SER A 148 -14.68 2.30 15.66
CA SER A 148 -14.89 1.31 16.73
C SER A 148 -16.05 1.63 17.66
N LEU A 149 -16.45 2.90 17.80
CA LEU A 149 -17.55 3.33 18.70
C LEU A 149 -18.87 2.58 18.44
N PRO A 150 -19.33 2.42 17.18
CA PRO A 150 -20.58 1.71 16.88
C PRO A 150 -20.51 0.20 17.20
N LEU A 151 -19.31 -0.42 17.19
CA LEU A 151 -19.12 -1.81 17.62
C LEU A 151 -19.31 -1.95 19.11
N LEU A 152 -18.61 -1.10 19.87
CA LEU A 152 -18.64 -1.13 21.33
C LEU A 152 -20.07 -0.87 21.81
N TRP A 153 -20.75 0.11 21.23
CA TRP A 153 -22.13 0.44 21.58
C TRP A 153 -23.15 -0.63 21.15
N SER A 154 -22.89 -1.39 20.08
CA SER A 154 -23.71 -2.55 19.71
C SER A 154 -23.49 -3.75 20.64
N ALA A 155 -22.27 -3.94 21.17
CA ALA A 155 -21.96 -5.03 22.09
C ALA A 155 -22.62 -4.81 23.46
N THR A 156 -22.56 -3.58 24.00
CA THR A 156 -23.20 -3.25 25.30
C THR A 156 -24.72 -3.37 25.27
N ARG A 157 -25.35 -3.11 24.11
CA ARG A 157 -26.81 -3.31 23.95
C ARG A 157 -27.20 -4.79 23.88
N GLY A 158 -26.35 -5.66 23.35
CA GLY A 158 -26.59 -7.11 23.32
C GLY A 158 -26.68 -7.70 24.73
N GLU A 159 -25.70 -7.39 25.59
CA GLU A 159 -25.68 -7.85 27.00
C GLU A 159 -26.89 -7.38 27.81
N HIS A 160 -27.38 -6.16 27.55
CA HIS A 160 -28.54 -5.62 28.27
C HIS A 160 -29.88 -6.27 27.89
N THR A 161 -29.94 -6.91 26.72
CA THR A 161 -31.15 -7.60 26.25
C THR A 161 -31.18 -9.06 26.74
N GLU A 162 -30.02 -9.70 26.86
CA GLU A 162 -29.89 -11.07 27.39
C GLU A 162 -30.19 -11.16 28.89
N LYS A 163 -29.80 -10.16 29.69
CA LYS A 163 -30.11 -10.10 31.13
C LYS A 163 -31.57 -9.81 31.50
N LYS A 164 -32.45 -9.60 30.52
CA LYS A 164 -33.87 -9.24 30.72
C LYS A 164 -34.86 -10.36 30.34
N THR A 165 -34.35 -11.51 29.89
CA THR A 165 -35.09 -12.76 29.64
C THR A 165 -34.67 -13.81 30.66
#